data_AF-A0AA36CR37-F1
#
_entry.id   AF-A0AA36CR37-F1
#
_cell.length_a   1.000
_cell.length_b   1.000
_cell.length_c   1.000
_cell.angle_alpha   90.00
_cell.angle_beta   90.00
_cell.angle_gamma   90.00
#
_symmetry.space_group_name_H-M   'P 1'
#
loop_
_entity.id
_entity.type
_entity.pdbx_description
1 polymer ?
#
loop_
_entity_poly.entity_id
_entity_poly.type
_entity_poly.pdbx_seq_one_letter_code
_entity_poly.pdbx_strand_id
1 'polypeptide(L)'
;MDCAALCLFTAAVNFRAGPNTMSCDYCVDTRSTYKDCFDNVLECAYRDPAGLILCLNTYENIGSGALEKSTKCLSYKDFYISDQVMHTGIP
;
A
#
# COMPACT_ATOMS: atom_id res chain seq x y z
N MET A 1 1.57 -11.34 -1.39
CA MET A 1 2.06 -10.41 -0.35
C MET A 1 1.77 -11.07 0.99
N ASP A 2 2.73 -11.14 1.90
CA ASP A 2 2.50 -11.77 3.21
C ASP A 2 1.54 -10.95 4.07
N CYS A 3 0.75 -11.61 4.93
CA CYS A 3 -0.22 -10.94 5.81
C CYS A 3 0.43 -9.85 6.68
N ALA A 4 1.68 -10.06 7.12
CA ALA A 4 2.41 -9.07 7.91
C ALA A 4 2.65 -7.76 7.14
N ALA A 5 3.03 -7.85 5.86
CA ALA A 5 3.22 -6.68 5.00
C ALA A 5 1.89 -5.94 4.76
N LEU A 6 0.79 -6.69 4.61
CA LEU A 6 -0.54 -6.12 4.47
C LEU A 6 -1.00 -5.39 5.75
N CYS A 7 -0.74 -5.96 6.93
CA CYS A 7 -1.02 -5.34 8.22
C CYS A 7 -0.18 -4.06 8.44
N LEU A 8 1.10 -4.09 8.10
CA LEU A 8 1.98 -2.92 8.15
C LEU A 8 1.51 -1.81 7.20
N PHE A 9 1.14 -2.17 5.97
CA PHE A 9 0.65 -1.21 5.00
C PHE A 9 -0.68 -0.58 5.42
N THR A 10 -1.65 -1.40 5.85
CA THR A 10 -2.95 -0.93 6.37
C THR A 10 -2.80 -0.01 7.59
N ALA A 11 -1.87 -0.29 8.49
CA ALA A 11 -1.53 0.59 9.60
C ALA A 11 -0.91 1.91 9.12
N ALA A 12 0.04 1.85 8.18
CA ALA A 12 0.72 3.03 7.64
C ALA A 12 -0.25 3.98 6.92
N VAL A 13 -1.22 3.45 6.16
CA VAL A 13 -2.25 4.26 5.51
C VAL A 13 -3.34 4.76 6.47
N ASN A 14 -3.22 4.46 7.78
CA ASN A 14 -4.18 4.78 8.83
C ASN A 14 -5.61 4.36 8.45
N PHE A 15 -5.77 3.17 7.87
CA PHE A 15 -7.09 2.69 7.50
C PHE A 15 -7.91 2.40 8.76
N ARG A 16 -9.13 2.93 8.82
CA ARG A 16 -10.12 2.63 9.87
C ARG A 16 -11.42 2.22 9.18
N ALA A 17 -11.86 1.00 9.43
CA ALA A 17 -13.19 0.56 9.01
C ALA A 17 -14.25 1.44 9.68
N GLY A 18 -15.27 1.84 8.91
CA GLY A 18 -16.37 2.62 9.45
C GLY A 18 -17.25 1.78 10.38
N PRO A 19 -17.98 2.40 11.33
CA PRO A 19 -18.79 1.67 12.31
C PRO A 19 -19.95 0.85 11.70
N ASN A 20 -20.37 1.17 10.46
CA ASN A 20 -21.46 0.50 9.75
C ASN A 20 -20.99 -0.38 8.59
N THR A 21 -19.67 -0.61 8.47
CA THR A 21 -19.11 -1.41 7.40
C THR A 21 -19.39 -2.89 7.66
N MET A 22 -20.29 -3.50 6.87
CA MET A 22 -20.73 -4.88 7.06
C MET A 22 -19.88 -5.91 6.29
N SER A 23 -19.44 -5.56 5.08
CA SER A 23 -18.61 -6.42 4.22
C SER A 23 -17.78 -5.55 3.28
N CYS A 24 -16.46 -5.72 3.34
CA CYS A 24 -15.52 -5.01 2.48
C CYS A 24 -14.58 -5.96 1.77
N ASP A 25 -14.33 -5.65 0.50
CA ASP A 25 -13.23 -6.19 -0.27
C ASP A 25 -12.10 -5.17 -0.33
N TYR A 26 -10.87 -5.66 -0.27
CA TYR A 26 -9.67 -4.85 -0.27
C TYR A 26 -8.81 -5.22 -1.46
N CYS A 27 -8.33 -4.22 -2.17
CA CYS A 27 -7.38 -4.41 -3.26
C CYS A 27 -6.16 -3.52 -3.01
N VAL A 28 -4.98 -4.13 -3.00
CA VAL A 28 -3.71 -3.39 -3.02
C VAL A 28 -3.26 -3.28 -4.46
N ASP A 29 -3.22 -2.05 -4.96
CA ASP A 29 -2.73 -1.71 -6.29
C ASP A 29 -1.37 -1.04 -6.17
N THR A 30 -0.48 -1.32 -7.12
CA THR A 30 0.84 -0.72 -7.20
C THR A 30 0.88 0.16 -8.43
N ARG A 31 1.17 1.45 -8.23
CA ARG A 31 1.25 2.46 -9.28
C ARG A 31 2.67 2.96 -9.37
N SER A 32 3.11 3.28 -10.58
CA SER A 32 4.39 3.92 -10.79
C SER A 32 4.21 5.25 -11.49
N THR A 33 5.07 6.21 -11.15
CA THR A 33 5.24 7.45 -11.93
C THR A 33 6.02 7.20 -13.24
N TYR A 34 6.64 6.03 -13.39
CA TYR A 34 7.40 5.62 -14.58
C TYR A 34 6.66 4.56 -15.39
N LYS A 35 6.71 4.72 -16.72
CA LYS A 35 5.99 3.86 -17.66
C LYS A 35 6.51 2.42 -17.69
N ASP A 36 7.81 2.24 -17.48
CA ASP A 36 8.52 0.95 -17.63
C ASP A 36 8.72 0.22 -16.30
N CYS A 37 8.05 0.68 -15.24
CA CYS A 37 8.26 0.18 -13.89
C CYS A 37 7.64 -1.20 -13.63
N PHE A 38 6.66 -1.58 -14.45
CA PHE A 38 5.90 -2.81 -14.25
C PHE A 38 6.65 -4.07 -14.71
N ASP A 39 7.73 -3.91 -15.48
CA ASP A 39 8.59 -5.04 -15.89
C ASP A 39 9.42 -5.57 -14.72
N ASN A 40 9.80 -4.69 -13.78
CA ASN A 40 10.50 -5.08 -12.55
C ASN A 40 10.23 -4.08 -11.41
N VAL A 41 9.16 -4.34 -10.66
CA VAL A 41 8.71 -3.47 -9.57
C VAL A 41 9.77 -3.31 -8.46
N LEU A 42 10.54 -4.37 -8.16
CA LEU A 42 11.61 -4.29 -7.14
C LEU A 42 12.74 -3.36 -7.58
N GLU A 43 13.23 -3.50 -8.81
CA GLU A 43 14.30 -2.64 -9.33
C GLU A 43 13.87 -1.17 -9.31
N CYS A 44 12.63 -0.91 -9.67
CA CYS A 44 12.01 0.40 -9.57
C CYS A 44 12.00 0.96 -8.15
N ALA A 45 11.57 0.14 -7.18
CA ALA A 45 11.50 0.49 -5.77
C ALA A 45 12.89 0.87 -5.22
N TYR A 46 13.94 0.17 -5.66
CA TYR A 46 15.32 0.47 -5.26
C TYR A 46 15.90 1.69 -5.96
N ARG A 47 15.55 1.91 -7.23
CA ARG A 47 16.10 3.02 -8.04
C ARG A 47 15.48 4.36 -7.68
N ASP A 48 14.16 4.40 -7.53
CA ASP A 48 13.41 5.57 -7.12
C ASP A 48 12.23 5.15 -6.22
N PRO A 49 12.46 5.00 -4.91
CA PRO A 49 11.42 4.61 -3.97
C PRO A 49 10.28 5.65 -3.90
N ALA A 50 10.51 6.90 -4.31
CA ALA A 50 9.47 7.91 -4.34
C ALA A 50 8.46 7.67 -5.48
N GLY A 51 8.95 7.12 -6.60
CA GLY A 51 8.17 6.88 -7.82
C GLY A 51 7.25 5.65 -7.77
N LEU A 52 7.46 4.75 -6.80
CA LEU A 52 6.56 3.63 -6.55
C LEU A 52 5.51 4.01 -5.50
N ILE A 53 4.24 3.93 -5.86
CA ILE A 53 3.10 4.27 -5.00
C ILE A 53 2.26 3.02 -4.76
N LEU A 54 2.05 2.67 -3.50
CA LEU A 54 1.17 1.59 -3.08
C LEU A 54 -0.16 2.20 -2.66
N CYS A 55 -1.28 1.68 -3.18
CA CYS A 55 -2.62 2.16 -2.87
C CYS A 55 -3.48 1.03 -2.31
N LEU A 56 -4.07 1.26 -1.13
CA LEU A 56 -5.14 0.45 -0.59
C LEU A 56 -6.48 1.03 -1.06
N ASN A 57 -7.15 0.28 -1.93
CA ASN A 57 -8.53 0.55 -2.33
C ASN A 57 -9.46 -0.32 -1.48
N THR A 58 -10.49 0.29 -0.92
CA THR A 58 -11.53 -0.40 -0.14
C THR A 58 -12.84 -0.30 -0.88
N TYR A 59 -13.47 -1.45 -1.09
CA TYR A 59 -14.77 -1.56 -1.72
C TYR A 59 -15.76 -2.09 -0.69
N GLU A 60 -16.91 -1.44 -0.56
CA GLU A 60 -18.02 -1.88 0.27
C GLU A 60 -18.99 -2.68 -0.59
N ASN A 61 -19.25 -3.92 -0.20
CA ASN A 61 -20.20 -4.77 -0.89
C ASN A 61 -21.62 -4.30 -0.55
N ILE A 62 -22.28 -3.72 -1.54
CA ILE A 62 -23.70 -3.39 -1.50
C ILE A 62 -24.46 -4.51 -2.24
N GLY A 63 -25.70 -4.81 -1.87
CA GLY A 63 -26.40 -6.00 -2.39
C GLY A 63 -26.48 -6.17 -3.92
N SER A 64 -26.21 -5.10 -4.69
CA SER A 64 -26.16 -5.11 -6.17
C SER A 64 -24.75 -4.92 -6.77
N GLY A 65 -23.67 -4.89 -5.99
CA GLY A 65 -22.30 -4.70 -6.49
C GLY A 65 -21.31 -4.19 -5.44
N ALA A 66 -20.13 -3.75 -5.88
CA ALA A 66 -19.10 -3.20 -5.01
C ALA A 66 -19.00 -1.67 -5.23
N LEU A 67 -19.03 -0.90 -4.14
CA LEU A 67 -18.86 0.56 -4.17
C LEU A 67 -17.48 0.92 -3.63
N GLU A 68 -16.66 1.64 -4.40
CA GLU A 68 -15.39 2.16 -3.89
C GLU A 68 -15.64 3.16 -2.76
N LYS A 69 -15.15 2.85 -1.56
CA LYS A 69 -15.38 3.64 -0.36
C LYS A 69 -14.24 4.61 -0.08
N SER A 70 -13.01 4.14 -0.27
CA SER A 70 -11.83 4.93 0.00
C SER A 70 -10.61 4.36 -0.68
N THR A 71 -9.74 5.27 -1.12
CA THR A 71 -8.42 4.95 -1.65
C THR A 71 -7.39 5.71 -0.83
N LYS A 72 -6.43 4.97 -0.25
CA LYS A 72 -5.33 5.54 0.53
C LYS A 72 -4.02 5.06 -0.05
N CYS A 73 -3.11 5.98 -0.34
CA CYS A 73 -1.84 5.66 -0.98
C CYS A 73 -0.66 6.14 -0.14
N LEU A 74 0.46 5.43 -0.27
CA LEU A 74 1.75 5.81 0.27
C LEU A 74 2.82 5.64 -0.79
N SER A 75 3.84 6.47 -0.71
CA SER A 75 5.06 6.22 -1.47
C SER A 75 5.81 5.05 -0.83
N TYR A 76 6.45 4.22 -1.64
CA TYR A 76 7.33 3.16 -1.15
C TYR A 76 8.45 3.75 -0.28
N LYS A 77 8.90 4.99 -0.57
CA LYS A 77 9.84 5.73 0.27
C LYS A 77 9.38 5.90 1.71
N ASP A 78 8.09 6.08 1.95
CA ASP A 78 7.53 6.29 3.30
C ASP A 78 7.42 4.97 4.08
N PHE A 79 7.50 3.84 3.37
CA PHE A 79 7.46 2.49 3.92
C PHE A 79 8.84 1.82 4.01
N TYR A 80 9.77 2.24 3.15
CA TYR A 80 11.10 1.64 3.03
C TYR A 80 11.99 2.03 4.21
N ILE A 81 12.18 1.07 5.12
CA ILE A 81 13.25 1.12 6.10
C ILE A 81 14.50 0.60 5.40
N SER A 82 15.43 1.49 5.05
CA SER A 82 16.71 1.11 4.46
C SER A 82 17.47 0.16 5.39
N ASP A 83 18.05 -0.92 4.85
CA ASP A 83 18.92 -1.86 5.60
C ASP A 83 20.07 -1.16 6.35
N GLN A 84 20.47 0.05 5.92
CA GLN A 84 21.47 0.85 6.63
C GLN A 84 20.99 1.33 8.01
N VAL A 85 19.68 1.51 8.20
CA VAL A 85 19.09 1.88 9.49
C VAL A 85 19.08 0.68 10.44
N MET A 86 18.93 -0.54 9.92
CA MET A 86 18.97 -1.76 10.73
C MET A 86 20.37 -2.09 11.27
N HIS A 87 21.44 -1.62 10.61
CA HIS A 87 22.81 -1.82 11.08
C HIS A 87 23.36 -0.71 11.99
N THR A 88 22.67 0.42 12.13
CA THR A 88 23.18 1.54 12.92
C THR A 88 22.65 1.60 14.34
N GLY A 89 21.62 0.84 14.71
CA GLY A 89 21.24 0.64 16.11
C GLY A 89 21.08 1.94 16.91
N ILE A 90 20.49 2.97 16.31
CA ILE A 90 20.16 4.21 17.04
C ILE A 90 18.64 4.22 17.28
N PRO A 91 18.19 4.28 18.55
CA PRO A 91 16.79 4.29 18.93
C PRO A 91 16.02 5.54 18.46
#